data_AF-A0A8J5KVA6-F1
#
_entry.id   AF-A0A8J5KVA6-F1
#
_cell.length_a   1.000
_cell.length_b   1.000
_cell.length_c   1.000
_cell.angle_alpha   90.00
_cell.angle_beta   90.00
_cell.angle_gamma   90.00
#
_symmetry.space_group_name_H-M   'P 1'
#
loop_
_entity.id
_entity.type
_entity.pdbx_description
1 polymer ?
#
loop_
_entity_poly.entity_id
_entity_poly.type
_entity_poly.pdbx_seq_one_letter_code
_entity_poly.pdbx_strand_id
1 'polypeptide(L)'
;MCRGFSRQLLCLVSLPAIEAEESDVKLEAVMALVPLNHLLSSPAALVHRIRVAPISLNSSTNPPNADLLFPFFYLPGFGIRRNSYASSSSFDSHGRGVDLHPRRSDSATRRTMSGDVCASHVADKQCVPIQSSYRNVYIPGGVTAPKGFKAAGIYGGLRAKGNKPDLSLVTCEVDAAVAGSFTTNIVTAAPVIYCKNVLDASTTARAILINAGQANAATGDLGYQDAVECANALAEDALLSSLPRLVASLSSTVDGADSAAIAITTTDLVSKSVAVETEVGGVPVRVGGMAKGSGMINPNMATMLGVVTTDAGISSDVWKSMVRMSVDRSFNQITVDGDTSTNDCVLALASGLSGSNLISSLKSNEALQLQACLDAVMQGLAKSIAWDGEGATCLIEVSVIGATGETEAAKIAHSVASSSLVKAAIYGRDPNWGRIACAVGYAGVHFDLNDLMISLGDIPLMRNGQPLPFDRDIASKYLRVAGESHGTVHIYVSVGNGEGSGKAWGCDLSYDYVKINAEYTT
;
A
#
# COMPACT_ATOMS: atom_id res chain seq x y z
N MET A 1 33.83 -15.68 29.49
CA MET A 1 32.75 -16.59 29.09
C MET A 1 31.62 -15.91 28.29
N CYS A 2 31.78 -14.68 27.76
CA CYS A 2 30.75 -14.04 26.92
C CYS A 2 31.28 -13.72 25.52
N ARG A 3 31.31 -14.72 24.62
CA ARG A 3 31.60 -14.56 23.17
C ARG A 3 30.75 -15.46 22.24
N GLY A 4 29.83 -16.27 22.78
CA GLY A 4 29.00 -17.21 21.99
C GLY A 4 27.65 -16.64 21.54
N PHE A 5 26.89 -16.03 22.45
CA PHE A 5 25.47 -15.69 22.22
C PHE A 5 25.21 -14.60 21.16
N SER A 6 26.02 -13.54 21.11
CA SER A 6 25.85 -12.46 20.11
C SER A 6 26.16 -12.92 18.67
N ARG A 7 26.78 -14.11 18.49
CA ARG A 7 26.89 -14.73 17.18
C ARG A 7 25.66 -15.58 16.83
N GLN A 8 24.89 -16.09 17.79
CA GLN A 8 23.80 -17.01 17.46
C GLN A 8 22.64 -16.31 16.76
N LEU A 9 22.18 -15.13 17.20
CA LEU A 9 21.13 -14.40 16.46
C LEU A 9 21.59 -13.95 15.06
N LEU A 10 22.88 -13.61 14.88
CA LEU A 10 23.43 -13.35 13.54
C LEU A 10 23.69 -14.65 12.73
N CYS A 11 23.93 -15.80 13.36
CA CYS A 11 24.14 -17.09 12.68
C CYS A 11 22.82 -17.78 12.31
N LEU A 12 21.74 -17.55 13.05
CA LEU A 12 20.38 -17.93 12.68
C LEU A 12 19.89 -17.19 11.41
N VAL A 13 20.54 -16.07 11.06
CA VAL A 13 20.38 -15.41 9.74
C VAL A 13 21.67 -15.40 8.92
N SER A 14 22.68 -16.19 9.30
CA SER A 14 23.87 -16.50 8.49
C SER A 14 23.96 -18.00 8.31
N LEU A 15 23.07 -18.54 7.47
CA LEU A 15 23.49 -19.64 6.60
C LEU A 15 24.76 -19.21 5.85
N PRO A 16 25.67 -20.14 5.50
CA PRO A 16 26.86 -19.77 4.74
C PRO A 16 26.41 -19.04 3.48
N ALA A 17 26.95 -17.84 3.25
CA ALA A 17 26.79 -17.16 1.98
C ALA A 17 27.24 -18.15 0.91
N ILE A 18 26.30 -18.57 0.06
CA ILE A 18 26.65 -19.23 -1.19
C ILE A 18 27.55 -18.23 -1.91
N GLU A 19 28.73 -18.67 -2.36
CA GLU A 19 29.66 -17.85 -3.13
C GLU A 19 29.05 -17.61 -4.53
N ALA A 20 28.04 -16.73 -4.57
CA ALA A 20 27.47 -16.18 -5.79
C ALA A 20 28.46 -15.15 -6.34
N GLU A 21 29.01 -15.43 -7.52
CA GLU A 21 29.90 -14.51 -8.22
C GLU A 21 29.19 -13.18 -8.52
N GLU A 22 29.79 -12.07 -8.06
CA GLU A 22 29.61 -10.64 -8.43
C GLU A 22 28.24 -10.16 -9.00
N SER A 23 27.12 -10.75 -8.60
CA SER A 23 25.78 -10.42 -9.08
C SER A 23 24.92 -9.84 -7.95
N ASP A 24 24.15 -8.80 -8.27
CA ASP A 24 23.26 -8.16 -7.31
C ASP A 24 22.02 -9.04 -7.10
N VAL A 25 21.84 -9.52 -5.86
CA VAL A 25 20.78 -10.47 -5.50
C VAL A 25 19.47 -9.74 -5.17
N LYS A 26 18.34 -10.24 -5.69
CA LYS A 26 16.99 -9.86 -5.27
C LYS A 26 16.71 -10.42 -3.88
N LEU A 27 16.49 -9.51 -2.94
CA LEU A 27 16.31 -9.85 -1.54
C LEU A 27 14.83 -9.75 -1.20
N GLU A 28 14.17 -10.85 -0.84
CA GLU A 28 12.80 -10.77 -0.32
C GLU A 28 12.77 -10.33 1.16
N ALA A 29 11.55 -10.20 1.69
CA ALA A 29 11.28 -9.84 3.07
C ALA A 29 10.38 -10.88 3.75
N VAL A 30 10.47 -10.97 5.07
CA VAL A 30 9.86 -11.99 5.93
C VAL A 30 9.21 -11.35 7.13
N MET A 31 8.07 -11.89 7.58
CA MET A 31 7.31 -11.39 8.72
C MET A 31 7.08 -12.51 9.76
N ALA A 32 7.30 -12.21 11.04
CA ALA A 32 7.04 -13.08 12.17
C ALA A 32 6.13 -12.39 13.20
N LEU A 33 5.06 -13.09 13.61
CA LEU A 33 4.05 -12.61 14.54
C LEU A 33 4.24 -13.21 15.94
N VAL A 34 4.11 -12.41 16.99
CA VAL A 34 4.37 -12.88 18.37
C VAL A 34 3.11 -12.85 19.24
N PRO A 35 2.53 -14.02 19.57
CA PRO A 35 1.39 -14.16 20.47
C PRO A 35 1.85 -14.28 21.94
N LEU A 36 0.93 -14.06 22.89
CA LEU A 36 1.22 -14.16 24.33
C LEU A 36 1.50 -15.60 24.80
N ASN A 37 0.96 -16.62 24.10
CA ASN A 37 0.88 -18.00 24.58
C ASN A 37 2.20 -18.80 24.61
N HIS A 38 3.36 -18.18 24.29
CA HIS A 38 4.67 -18.80 24.53
C HIS A 38 5.20 -18.60 25.97
N LEU A 39 4.56 -17.75 26.77
CA LEU A 39 4.80 -17.68 28.21
C LEU A 39 4.09 -18.83 28.93
N LEU A 40 4.78 -19.95 29.22
CA LEU A 40 4.56 -20.78 30.44
C LEU A 40 5.57 -21.95 30.60
N SER A 41 6.69 -21.72 31.31
CA SER A 41 7.23 -22.71 32.26
C SER A 41 8.18 -22.12 33.33
N SER A 42 7.61 -21.79 34.50
CA SER A 42 8.26 -21.58 35.82
C SER A 42 9.12 -20.32 36.07
N PRO A 43 8.64 -19.37 36.92
CA PRO A 43 9.41 -18.21 37.39
C PRO A 43 10.30 -18.46 38.64
N ALA A 44 10.74 -19.70 38.90
CA ALA A 44 11.33 -20.08 40.20
C ALA A 44 12.87 -20.21 40.26
N ALA A 45 13.60 -20.05 39.14
CA ALA A 45 15.01 -20.45 39.06
C ALA A 45 16.07 -19.32 39.15
N LEU A 46 15.69 -18.04 39.05
CA LEU A 46 16.63 -16.93 38.83
C LEU A 46 16.92 -16.04 40.06
N VAL A 47 16.89 -16.61 41.27
CA VAL A 47 17.30 -15.90 42.50
C VAL A 47 18.60 -16.49 43.07
N HIS A 48 19.72 -16.29 42.36
CA HIS A 48 21.06 -16.14 42.95
C HIS A 48 22.12 -15.78 41.90
N ARG A 49 23.07 -14.90 42.28
CA ARG A 49 24.11 -14.25 41.45
C ARG A 49 23.46 -13.19 40.52
N ILE A 50 23.81 -11.91 40.59
CA ILE A 50 25.15 -11.32 40.71
C ILE A 50 25.18 -10.16 41.74
N ARG A 51 26.27 -10.05 42.52
CA ARG A 51 26.72 -8.81 43.17
C ARG A 51 28.09 -8.44 42.62
N VAL A 52 28.26 -7.26 42.00
CA VAL A 52 29.53 -6.48 42.02
C VAL A 52 29.19 -4.98 42.02
N ALA A 53 30.09 -4.21 42.66
CA ALA A 53 30.04 -2.80 43.04
C ALA A 53 30.06 -1.77 41.86
N PRO A 54 29.80 -0.47 42.13
CA PRO A 54 29.65 0.55 41.09
C PRO A 54 30.99 1.17 40.63
N ILE A 55 30.97 1.77 39.44
CA ILE A 55 32.05 2.64 38.93
C ILE A 55 31.44 4.01 38.58
N SER A 56 32.12 5.06 39.03
CA SER A 56 31.86 6.47 38.71
C SER A 56 32.85 6.94 37.64
N LEU A 57 32.43 7.84 36.72
CA LEU A 57 33.19 9.06 36.35
C LEU A 57 32.48 9.93 35.26
N ASN A 58 32.02 11.10 35.70
CA ASN A 58 32.12 12.44 35.08
C ASN A 58 32.13 12.69 33.55
N SER A 59 31.00 13.24 33.07
CA SER A 59 30.82 14.61 32.47
C SER A 59 31.53 15.10 31.19
N SER A 60 30.74 15.84 30.39
CA SER A 60 31.08 16.75 29.26
C SER A 60 31.46 16.04 27.94
N THR A 61 31.07 16.51 26.74
CA THR A 61 30.61 17.83 26.25
C THR A 61 29.42 17.73 25.23
N ASN A 62 28.81 18.88 24.89
CA ASN A 62 27.72 19.00 23.89
C ASN A 62 28.22 19.13 22.43
N PRO A 63 27.37 18.89 21.41
CA PRO A 63 27.75 18.78 20.00
C PRO A 63 27.63 20.09 19.19
N PRO A 64 28.21 20.14 17.96
CA PRO A 64 27.85 21.13 16.95
C PRO A 64 26.82 20.61 15.92
N ASN A 65 25.92 21.52 15.56
CA ASN A 65 24.82 21.43 14.60
C ASN A 65 25.11 20.70 13.27
N ALA A 66 24.07 20.03 12.75
CA ALA A 66 23.95 19.67 11.34
C ALA A 66 22.72 20.36 10.72
N ASP A 67 22.94 21.51 10.10
CA ASP A 67 22.00 22.04 9.10
C ASP A 67 22.22 21.27 7.80
N LEU A 68 21.19 20.62 7.26
CA LEU A 68 21.04 20.32 5.83
C LEU A 68 19.60 19.88 5.53
N LEU A 69 18.78 20.85 5.12
CA LEU A 69 17.42 20.61 4.61
C LEU A 69 17.49 20.10 3.15
N PHE A 70 16.84 18.97 2.87
CA PHE A 70 16.49 18.55 1.51
C PHE A 70 14.98 18.27 1.42
N PRO A 71 14.33 18.52 0.26
CA PRO A 71 12.88 18.69 0.20
C PRO A 71 12.10 17.38 0.07
N PHE A 72 10.95 17.32 0.74
CA PHE A 72 9.94 16.27 0.60
C PHE A 72 9.25 16.33 -0.77
N PHE A 73 9.12 15.18 -1.44
CA PHE A 73 8.19 15.03 -2.56
C PHE A 73 6.76 14.78 -2.05
N TYR A 74 5.96 15.84 -2.06
CA TYR A 74 4.50 15.75 -1.93
C TYR A 74 3.92 15.35 -3.30
N LEU A 75 3.09 14.29 -3.37
CA LEU A 75 2.32 13.96 -4.57
C LEU A 75 1.25 15.05 -4.81
N PRO A 76 1.29 15.81 -5.92
CA PRO A 76 0.36 16.90 -6.15
C PRO A 76 -0.93 16.38 -6.82
N GLY A 77 -1.97 16.07 -6.02
CA GLY A 77 -3.17 15.38 -6.53
C GLY A 77 -4.55 15.84 -6.05
N PHE A 78 -4.67 16.61 -4.96
CA PHE A 78 -5.99 17.02 -4.43
C PHE A 78 -6.01 18.48 -3.94
N GLY A 79 -6.12 19.42 -4.87
CA GLY A 79 -6.28 20.85 -4.58
C GLY A 79 -7.71 21.26 -4.26
N ILE A 80 -8.05 21.38 -2.97
CA ILE A 80 -9.33 21.96 -2.54
C ILE A 80 -9.31 23.48 -2.81
N ARG A 81 -10.14 23.95 -3.75
CA ARG A 81 -10.41 25.39 -3.91
C ARG A 81 -11.14 25.91 -2.67
N ARG A 82 -10.50 26.80 -1.90
CA ARG A 82 -11.21 27.62 -0.91
C ARG A 82 -11.88 28.80 -1.62
N ASN A 83 -13.21 28.86 -1.55
CA ASN A 83 -13.94 30.11 -1.81
C ASN A 83 -13.65 31.08 -0.66
N SER A 84 -13.04 32.23 -0.97
CA SER A 84 -12.99 33.39 -0.08
C SER A 84 -14.18 34.31 -0.37
N TYR A 85 -15.04 34.49 0.61
CA TYR A 85 -16.08 35.53 0.58
C TYR A 85 -15.45 36.92 0.62
N ALA A 86 -16.08 37.88 -0.05
CA ALA A 86 -15.64 39.27 -0.06
C ALA A 86 -15.95 40.00 1.25
N SER A 87 -15.04 40.87 1.67
CA SER A 87 -15.32 41.98 2.57
C SER A 87 -14.58 43.23 2.12
N SER A 88 -15.31 44.34 2.02
CA SER A 88 -14.87 45.66 1.58
C SER A 88 -13.92 46.35 2.55
N SER A 89 -12.96 47.14 2.02
CA SER A 89 -12.90 48.60 2.25
C SER A 89 -11.71 49.27 1.54
N SER A 90 -12.01 50.27 0.71
CA SER A 90 -11.25 51.52 0.45
C SER A 90 -9.78 51.65 0.91
N PHE A 91 -8.89 52.10 0.00
CA PHE A 91 -8.40 53.49 0.03
C PHE A 91 -7.75 53.94 -1.30
N ASP A 92 -7.87 55.24 -1.55
CA ASP A 92 -7.21 56.13 -2.54
C ASP A 92 -5.67 55.90 -2.74
N SER A 93 -4.98 56.35 -3.81
CA SER A 93 -5.32 57.23 -4.96
C SER A 93 -4.14 57.41 -5.96
N HIS A 94 -4.37 58.22 -7.01
CA HIS A 94 -3.39 58.97 -7.86
C HIS A 94 -2.62 58.25 -8.99
N GLY A 95 -2.64 58.86 -10.20
CA GLY A 95 -1.42 58.88 -11.04
C GLY A 95 -1.49 58.73 -12.58
N ARG A 96 -2.40 59.41 -13.28
CA ARG A 96 -2.26 60.00 -14.65
C ARG A 96 -1.22 59.44 -15.66
N GLY A 97 -1.68 59.13 -16.88
CA GLY A 97 -0.83 59.03 -18.09
C GLY A 97 -1.63 58.83 -19.39
N VAL A 98 -1.49 59.74 -20.35
CA VAL A 98 -2.25 59.85 -21.63
C VAL A 98 -1.25 60.30 -22.73
N ASP A 99 -1.42 60.09 -24.04
CA ASP A 99 -2.55 59.69 -24.89
C ASP A 99 -2.03 59.09 -26.25
N LEU A 100 -2.92 58.88 -27.23
CA LEU A 100 -2.74 58.87 -28.70
C LEU A 100 -2.70 57.53 -29.49
N HIS A 101 -3.86 57.29 -30.11
CA HIS A 101 -4.17 56.51 -31.33
C HIS A 101 -3.56 57.11 -32.64
N PRO A 102 -3.86 56.60 -33.87
CA PRO A 102 -4.33 55.27 -34.33
C PRO A 102 -3.63 54.73 -35.62
N ARG A 103 -3.94 53.48 -36.06
CA ARG A 103 -4.61 53.15 -37.36
C ARG A 103 -4.56 51.65 -37.74
N ARG A 104 -5.76 51.11 -38.07
CA ARG A 104 -6.14 50.15 -39.15
C ARG A 104 -5.30 48.86 -39.36
N SER A 105 -5.87 47.70 -39.69
CA SER A 105 -7.20 47.36 -40.26
C SER A 105 -7.63 45.92 -39.95
N ASP A 106 -8.94 45.70 -39.83
CA ASP A 106 -9.78 44.61 -40.35
C ASP A 106 -9.17 43.19 -40.54
N SER A 107 -9.84 42.09 -40.17
CA SER A 107 -11.30 41.88 -40.15
C SER A 107 -11.74 40.75 -39.22
N ALA A 108 -12.91 40.91 -38.62
CA ALA A 108 -13.70 39.82 -38.06
C ALA A 108 -15.18 40.13 -38.28
N THR A 109 -15.98 39.17 -38.71
CA THR A 109 -17.44 39.31 -38.61
C THR A 109 -18.13 37.95 -38.49
N ARG A 110 -18.59 37.66 -37.28
CA ARG A 110 -19.55 36.60 -36.97
C ARG A 110 -20.86 37.30 -36.60
N ARG A 111 -21.99 36.96 -37.22
CA ARG A 111 -23.33 37.36 -36.72
C ARG A 111 -24.31 36.19 -36.78
N THR A 112 -24.51 35.62 -35.59
CA THR A 112 -25.80 35.22 -35.00
C THR A 112 -27.07 35.32 -35.87
N MET A 113 -27.89 34.27 -35.82
CA MET A 113 -29.35 34.36 -35.64
C MET A 113 -29.84 33.13 -34.84
N SER A 114 -30.96 33.31 -34.15
CA SER A 114 -31.54 32.41 -33.14
C SER A 114 -32.63 31.48 -33.69
N GLY A 115 -32.92 30.39 -32.99
CA GLY A 115 -34.11 29.54 -33.21
C GLY A 115 -34.26 28.45 -32.15
N ASP A 116 -35.34 28.51 -31.37
CA ASP A 116 -35.64 27.59 -30.26
C ASP A 116 -36.49 26.36 -30.69
N VAL A 117 -36.60 25.42 -29.75
CA VAL A 117 -37.62 24.36 -29.63
C VAL A 117 -37.48 23.09 -30.50
N CYS A 118 -36.95 22.02 -29.90
CA CYS A 118 -37.76 20.83 -29.55
C CYS A 118 -37.01 19.89 -28.59
N ALA A 119 -37.57 19.68 -27.40
CA ALA A 119 -37.09 18.66 -26.47
C ALA A 119 -37.73 17.31 -26.79
N SER A 120 -36.94 16.24 -26.85
CA SER A 120 -37.43 14.87 -26.70
C SER A 120 -36.43 14.05 -25.90
N HIS A 121 -36.95 13.21 -25.01
CA HIS A 121 -36.20 12.59 -23.92
C HIS A 121 -35.44 11.35 -24.36
N VAL A 122 -34.12 11.31 -24.11
CA VAL A 122 -33.43 10.10 -23.62
C VAL A 122 -32.46 10.56 -22.54
N ALA A 123 -32.58 10.03 -21.32
CA ALA A 123 -31.75 10.46 -20.20
C ALA A 123 -30.37 9.78 -20.27
N ASP A 124 -29.31 10.58 -20.35
CA ASP A 124 -27.93 10.11 -20.21
C ASP A 124 -27.71 9.50 -18.82
N LYS A 125 -27.51 8.17 -18.77
CA LYS A 125 -26.89 7.52 -17.61
C LYS A 125 -25.39 7.80 -17.64
N GLN A 126 -25.00 8.97 -17.13
CA GLN A 126 -23.59 9.29 -16.90
C GLN A 126 -22.97 8.32 -15.90
N CYS A 127 -21.75 7.83 -16.19
CA CYS A 127 -20.96 7.08 -15.21
C CYS A 127 -20.64 8.00 -14.03
N VAL A 128 -21.26 7.75 -12.88
CA VAL A 128 -20.99 8.50 -11.64
C VAL A 128 -19.76 7.92 -10.95
N PRO A 129 -18.72 8.72 -10.65
CA PRO A 129 -17.61 8.25 -9.82
C PRO A 129 -18.08 8.07 -8.38
N ILE A 130 -17.95 6.86 -7.84
CA ILE A 130 -18.24 6.58 -6.43
C ILE A 130 -17.16 7.23 -5.57
N GLN A 131 -17.45 8.44 -5.06
CA GLN A 131 -16.69 9.05 -3.97
C GLN A 131 -17.20 8.48 -2.64
N SER A 132 -16.28 8.08 -1.75
CA SER A 132 -16.62 7.74 -0.37
C SER A 132 -17.34 8.91 0.29
N SER A 133 -18.52 8.65 0.87
CA SER A 133 -19.27 9.63 1.66
C SER A 133 -18.62 9.98 3.00
N TYR A 134 -17.55 9.28 3.38
CA TYR A 134 -16.86 9.47 4.66
C TYR A 134 -15.62 10.37 4.49
N ARG A 135 -15.53 11.39 5.35
CA ARG A 135 -14.48 12.41 5.30
C ARG A 135 -13.19 11.91 5.96
N ASN A 136 -12.43 11.11 5.22
CA ASN A 136 -11.09 10.67 5.60
C ASN A 136 -10.10 11.86 5.58
N VAL A 137 -9.33 12.04 6.66
CA VAL A 137 -8.28 13.06 6.76
C VAL A 137 -6.92 12.37 6.83
N TYR A 138 -6.05 12.62 5.84
CA TYR A 138 -4.67 12.12 5.88
C TYR A 138 -3.89 12.75 7.04
N ILE A 139 -3.19 11.92 7.80
CA ILE A 139 -2.35 12.31 8.93
C ILE A 139 -0.95 11.66 8.81
N PRO A 140 0.11 12.28 9.36
CA PRO A 140 1.42 11.66 9.40
C PRO A 140 1.47 10.51 10.43
N GLY A 141 2.51 9.67 10.33
CA GLY A 141 2.83 8.66 11.34
C GLY A 141 2.56 7.21 10.94
N GLY A 142 1.99 6.93 9.76
CA GLY A 142 1.86 5.56 9.25
C GLY A 142 1.34 4.56 10.30
N VAL A 143 2.05 3.46 10.51
CA VAL A 143 1.73 2.43 11.52
C VAL A 143 1.74 2.92 12.99
N THR A 144 2.37 4.04 13.33
CA THR A 144 2.38 4.62 14.69
C THR A 144 1.34 5.72 14.91
N ALA A 145 0.61 6.13 13.86
CA ALA A 145 -0.42 7.16 13.98
C ALA A 145 -1.59 6.76 14.92
N PRO A 146 -2.08 5.51 14.91
CA PRO A 146 -3.08 5.05 15.88
C PRO A 146 -2.49 4.86 17.29
N LYS A 147 -3.30 5.10 18.32
CA LYS A 147 -2.88 5.03 19.72
C LYS A 147 -2.39 3.64 20.13
N GLY A 148 -1.31 3.63 20.91
CA GLY A 148 -0.71 2.44 21.52
C GLY A 148 0.28 1.69 20.63
N PHE A 149 0.64 2.22 19.46
CA PHE A 149 1.64 1.60 18.57
C PHE A 149 2.98 2.32 18.63
N LYS A 150 4.06 1.53 18.56
CA LYS A 150 5.45 1.99 18.37
C LYS A 150 6.09 1.19 17.26
N ALA A 151 6.98 1.82 16.50
CA ALA A 151 7.72 1.17 15.44
C ALA A 151 9.18 1.60 15.42
N ALA A 152 10.01 0.75 14.84
CA ALA A 152 11.42 1.02 14.55
C ALA A 152 11.85 0.26 13.29
N GLY A 153 12.84 0.81 12.59
CA GLY A 153 13.64 0.07 11.62
C GLY A 153 15.12 0.35 11.82
N ILE A 154 15.94 -0.70 11.82
CA ILE A 154 17.39 -0.62 11.95
C ILE A 154 18.09 -1.45 10.87
N TYR A 155 19.41 -1.26 10.75
CA TYR A 155 20.29 -2.22 10.08
C TYR A 155 20.62 -3.37 11.04
N GLY A 156 20.06 -4.54 10.78
CA GLY A 156 20.37 -5.85 11.37
C GLY A 156 21.45 -6.62 10.60
N GLY A 157 21.70 -6.31 9.33
CA GLY A 157 22.80 -6.91 8.55
C GLY A 157 22.41 -8.20 7.83
N LEU A 158 21.21 -8.21 7.26
CA LEU A 158 20.56 -9.36 6.64
C LEU A 158 20.56 -9.26 5.10
N ARG A 159 20.85 -8.07 4.56
CA ARG A 159 21.11 -7.87 3.12
C ARG A 159 22.52 -8.32 2.76
N ALA A 160 22.68 -8.94 1.58
CA ALA A 160 23.99 -9.31 1.04
C ALA A 160 24.94 -8.11 0.80
N LYS A 161 24.39 -6.90 0.60
CA LYS A 161 25.15 -5.69 0.22
C LYS A 161 24.52 -4.42 0.80
N GLY A 162 25.38 -3.49 1.21
CA GLY A 162 25.00 -2.18 1.75
C GLY A 162 24.64 -2.18 3.24
N ASN A 163 24.26 -1.01 3.76
CA ASN A 163 23.92 -0.76 5.16
C ASN A 163 22.50 -0.16 5.34
N LYS A 164 21.64 -0.31 4.33
CA LYS A 164 20.24 0.12 4.35
C LYS A 164 19.49 -0.66 5.44
N PRO A 165 18.66 -0.01 6.29
CA PRO A 165 17.83 -0.71 7.27
C PRO A 165 17.10 -1.92 6.67
N ASP A 166 17.05 -3.00 7.42
CA ASP A 166 16.64 -4.32 6.96
C ASP A 166 16.00 -5.19 8.05
N LEU A 167 15.80 -4.63 9.25
CA LEU A 167 15.05 -5.23 10.34
C LEU A 167 14.09 -4.20 10.93
N SER A 168 12.79 -4.49 10.89
CA SER A 168 11.69 -3.67 11.40
C SER A 168 10.95 -4.38 12.52
N LEU A 169 10.47 -3.60 13.49
CA LEU A 169 9.59 -4.07 14.55
C LEU A 169 8.44 -3.08 14.73
N VAL A 170 7.21 -3.58 14.71
CA VAL A 170 6.00 -2.85 15.11
C VAL A 170 5.45 -3.51 16.37
N THR A 171 5.16 -2.73 17.41
CA THR A 171 4.63 -3.20 18.70
C THR A 171 3.37 -2.46 19.08
N CYS A 172 2.51 -3.14 19.86
CA CYS A 172 1.36 -2.57 20.54
C CYS A 172 1.54 -2.67 22.07
N GLU A 173 1.14 -1.63 22.80
CA GLU A 173 1.22 -1.57 24.26
C GLU A 173 0.19 -2.46 24.96
N VAL A 174 -0.80 -2.97 24.23
CA VAL A 174 -1.88 -3.85 24.69
C VAL A 174 -2.03 -5.08 23.79
N ASP A 175 -2.79 -6.08 24.24
CA ASP A 175 -3.18 -7.22 23.40
C ASP A 175 -4.15 -6.76 22.31
N ALA A 176 -3.60 -6.37 21.15
CA ALA A 176 -4.38 -5.91 20.01
C ALA A 176 -5.08 -7.10 19.35
N ALA A 177 -6.34 -6.92 18.93
CA ALA A 177 -7.03 -7.88 18.09
C ALA A 177 -6.28 -8.00 16.75
N VAL A 178 -5.97 -9.23 16.33
CA VAL A 178 -5.14 -9.49 15.15
C VAL A 178 -5.92 -10.22 14.05
N ALA A 179 -5.65 -9.82 12.82
CA ALA A 179 -6.09 -10.49 11.60
C ALA A 179 -4.93 -10.55 10.60
N GLY A 180 -5.03 -11.45 9.63
CA GLY A 180 -4.03 -11.55 8.57
C GLY A 180 -4.56 -12.24 7.31
N SER A 181 -3.88 -11.98 6.21
CA SER A 181 -4.06 -12.66 4.93
C SER A 181 -2.70 -13.03 4.37
N PHE A 182 -2.61 -14.18 3.71
CA PHE A 182 -1.34 -14.83 3.39
C PHE A 182 -1.35 -15.47 2.01
N THR A 183 -0.18 -15.67 1.38
CA THR A 183 -0.06 -16.35 0.08
C THR A 183 -0.80 -17.70 0.03
N THR A 184 -1.37 -17.99 -1.15
CA THR A 184 -1.85 -19.31 -1.59
C THR A 184 -0.77 -20.17 -2.26
N ASN A 185 0.42 -19.61 -2.52
CA ASN A 185 1.49 -20.33 -3.21
C ASN A 185 1.86 -21.62 -2.46
N ILE A 186 1.93 -22.75 -3.18
CA ILE A 186 2.24 -24.07 -2.62
C ILE A 186 3.62 -24.08 -1.95
N VAL A 187 4.56 -23.28 -2.46
CA VAL A 187 5.91 -23.09 -1.91
C VAL A 187 5.89 -22.00 -0.81
N THR A 188 4.83 -21.96 0.02
CA THR A 188 4.69 -20.98 1.12
C THR A 188 5.94 -21.00 2.01
N ALA A 189 6.55 -19.84 2.25
CA ALA A 189 7.75 -19.72 3.07
C ALA A 189 7.47 -20.02 4.56
N ALA A 190 8.47 -20.58 5.24
CA ALA A 190 8.38 -20.98 6.65
C ALA A 190 7.80 -19.92 7.60
N PRO A 191 8.18 -18.63 7.54
CA PRO A 191 7.62 -17.59 8.42
C PRO A 191 6.14 -17.29 8.15
N VAL A 192 5.65 -17.47 6.92
CA VAL A 192 4.23 -17.35 6.60
C VAL A 192 3.44 -18.52 7.21
N ILE A 193 3.99 -19.74 7.16
CA ILE A 193 3.42 -20.91 7.84
C ILE A 193 3.37 -20.67 9.35
N TYR A 194 4.44 -20.14 9.93
CA TYR A 194 4.50 -19.76 11.34
C TYR A 194 3.42 -18.71 11.69
N CYS A 195 3.27 -17.64 10.91
CA CYS A 195 2.23 -16.63 11.14
C CYS A 195 0.80 -17.18 11.00
N LYS A 196 0.54 -18.10 10.05
CA LYS A 196 -0.73 -18.83 9.92
C LYS A 196 -1.04 -19.58 11.23
N ASN A 197 -0.11 -20.42 11.69
CA ASN A 197 -0.26 -21.20 12.93
C ASN A 197 -0.50 -20.32 14.18
N VAL A 198 0.14 -19.14 14.25
CA VAL A 198 -0.09 -18.17 15.32
C VAL A 198 -1.51 -17.59 15.30
N LEU A 199 -2.07 -17.27 14.14
CA LEU A 199 -3.43 -16.71 14.00
C LEU A 199 -4.55 -17.74 14.19
N ASP A 200 -4.24 -19.02 13.98
CA ASP A 200 -5.11 -20.14 14.31
C ASP A 200 -5.14 -20.40 15.83
N ALA A 201 -4.01 -20.17 16.52
CA ALA A 201 -3.88 -20.35 17.97
C ALA A 201 -4.24 -19.11 18.81
N SER A 202 -4.26 -17.91 18.24
CA SER A 202 -4.48 -16.65 18.95
C SER A 202 -5.35 -15.64 18.18
N THR A 203 -6.26 -14.97 18.90
CA THR A 203 -7.06 -13.85 18.38
C THR A 203 -6.45 -12.47 18.68
N THR A 204 -5.33 -12.43 19.41
CA THR A 204 -4.56 -11.22 19.73
C THR A 204 -3.06 -11.38 19.51
N ALA A 205 -2.36 -10.26 19.30
CA ALA A 205 -0.91 -10.20 19.22
C ALA A 205 -0.40 -8.83 19.70
N ARG A 206 0.89 -8.76 20.08
CA ARG A 206 1.53 -7.51 20.53
C ARG A 206 2.66 -7.02 19.64
N ALA A 207 3.23 -7.86 18.78
CA ALA A 207 4.37 -7.45 17.96
C ALA A 207 4.44 -8.19 16.62
N ILE A 208 4.92 -7.46 15.62
CA ILE A 208 5.25 -7.94 14.28
C ILE A 208 6.72 -7.59 14.03
N LEU A 209 7.57 -8.62 13.92
CA LEU A 209 8.97 -8.49 13.50
C LEU A 209 9.04 -8.75 12.00
N ILE A 210 9.82 -7.96 11.26
CA ILE A 210 9.95 -8.07 9.81
C ILE A 210 11.42 -7.89 9.42
N ASN A 211 11.99 -8.79 8.63
CA ASN A 211 13.27 -8.54 7.97
C ASN A 211 13.09 -8.33 6.47
N ALA A 212 14.00 -7.59 5.86
CA ALA A 212 14.29 -7.61 4.43
C ALA A 212 15.72 -8.15 4.24
N GLY A 213 16.02 -8.77 3.11
CA GLY A 213 17.32 -9.43 2.91
C GLY A 213 17.22 -10.92 2.64
N GLN A 214 16.22 -11.59 3.19
CA GLN A 214 16.18 -13.05 3.23
C GLN A 214 14.73 -13.53 3.30
N ALA A 215 14.34 -14.35 2.30
CA ALA A 215 12.97 -14.87 2.10
C ALA A 215 12.55 -15.93 3.12
N ASN A 216 13.50 -16.65 3.72
CA ASN A 216 13.27 -17.87 4.48
C ASN A 216 12.27 -18.85 3.81
N ALA A 217 12.37 -18.90 2.48
CA ALA A 217 11.58 -19.75 1.58
C ALA A 217 12.41 -20.98 1.19
N ALA A 218 11.75 -22.14 1.02
CA ALA A 218 12.40 -23.42 0.69
C ALA A 218 13.52 -23.88 1.66
N THR A 219 13.57 -23.33 2.88
CA THR A 219 14.57 -23.60 3.94
C THR A 219 14.24 -24.80 4.84
N GLY A 220 13.08 -25.43 4.64
CA GLY A 220 12.64 -26.62 5.40
C GLY A 220 12.42 -26.35 6.90
N ASP A 221 12.58 -27.39 7.71
CA ASP A 221 12.33 -27.34 9.16
C ASP A 221 13.21 -26.32 9.90
N LEU A 222 14.44 -26.09 9.42
CA LEU A 222 15.36 -25.10 10.00
C LEU A 222 14.79 -23.70 9.89
N GLY A 223 14.32 -23.30 8.69
CA GLY A 223 13.70 -21.99 8.50
C GLY A 223 12.46 -21.76 9.36
N TYR A 224 11.69 -22.81 9.64
CA TYR A 224 10.56 -22.73 10.56
C TYR A 224 11.02 -22.58 12.02
N GLN A 225 12.08 -23.29 12.41
CA GLN A 225 12.72 -23.13 13.73
C GLN A 225 13.28 -21.72 13.91
N ASP A 226 13.94 -21.14 12.90
CA ASP A 226 14.45 -19.76 12.93
C ASP A 226 13.31 -18.75 13.19
N ALA A 227 12.15 -18.93 12.55
CA ALA A 227 10.98 -18.08 12.78
C ALA A 227 10.42 -18.20 14.21
N VAL A 228 10.37 -19.42 14.76
CA VAL A 228 9.96 -19.70 16.15
C VAL A 228 10.96 -19.12 17.15
N GLU A 229 12.27 -19.28 16.92
CA GLU A 229 13.32 -18.75 17.79
C GLU A 229 13.33 -17.22 17.80
N CYS A 230 13.19 -16.57 16.64
CA CYS A 230 13.02 -15.12 16.55
C CYS A 230 11.79 -14.62 17.33
N ALA A 231 10.67 -15.33 17.24
CA ALA A 231 9.45 -14.97 17.97
C ALA A 231 9.58 -15.17 19.49
N ASN A 232 10.17 -16.28 19.95
CA ASN A 232 10.39 -16.56 21.37
C ASN A 232 11.41 -15.58 21.97
N ALA A 233 12.50 -15.29 21.25
CA ALA A 233 13.47 -14.26 21.64
C ALA A 233 12.85 -12.85 21.71
N LEU A 234 11.72 -12.62 21.05
CA LEU A 234 10.92 -11.41 21.19
C LEU A 234 10.03 -11.46 22.44
N ALA A 235 9.42 -12.60 22.74
CA ALA A 235 8.42 -12.77 23.79
C ALA A 235 8.99 -12.79 25.23
N GLU A 236 10.14 -13.44 25.47
CA GLU A 236 10.62 -13.78 26.81
C GLU A 236 11.31 -12.62 27.58
N ASP A 237 11.01 -11.35 27.28
CA ASP A 237 11.75 -10.15 27.72
C ASP A 237 13.25 -10.12 27.26
N ALA A 238 13.68 -11.21 26.61
CA ALA A 238 14.96 -11.39 25.95
C ALA A 238 15.19 -10.35 24.83
N LEU A 239 14.13 -9.69 24.32
CA LEU A 239 14.15 -8.52 23.44
C LEU A 239 15.23 -7.50 23.84
N LEU A 240 15.28 -7.17 25.14
CA LEU A 240 16.22 -6.21 25.74
C LEU A 240 17.68 -6.69 25.68
N SER A 241 17.92 -7.98 25.48
CA SER A 241 19.24 -8.62 25.46
C SER A 241 19.68 -9.10 24.06
N SER A 242 18.73 -9.48 23.20
CA SER A 242 18.97 -10.05 21.87
C SER A 242 19.05 -8.98 20.80
N LEU A 243 18.16 -7.98 20.84
CA LEU A 243 18.08 -6.86 19.89
C LEU A 243 18.01 -5.49 20.60
N PRO A 244 18.87 -5.17 21.59
CA PRO A 244 18.77 -3.97 22.42
C PRO A 244 18.68 -2.66 21.63
N ARG A 245 19.32 -2.59 20.45
CA ARG A 245 19.26 -1.43 19.57
C ARG A 245 17.87 -1.23 18.96
N LEU A 246 17.22 -2.30 18.49
CA LEU A 246 15.88 -2.23 17.90
C LEU A 246 14.85 -1.80 18.95
N VAL A 247 14.96 -2.32 20.18
CA VAL A 247 14.07 -1.94 21.29
C VAL A 247 14.28 -0.49 21.70
N ALA A 248 15.54 -0.06 21.84
CA ALA A 248 15.87 1.32 22.19
C ALA A 248 15.46 2.34 21.10
N SER A 249 15.27 1.88 19.86
CA SER A 249 14.77 2.69 18.74
C SER A 249 13.24 2.70 18.60
N LEU A 250 12.48 1.92 19.38
CA LEU A 250 11.02 1.91 19.32
C LEU A 250 10.43 3.28 19.67
N SER A 251 9.76 3.89 18.70
CA SER A 251 9.14 5.21 18.85
C SER A 251 7.70 5.21 18.37
N SER A 252 6.85 6.02 19.03
CA SER A 252 5.50 6.35 18.55
C SER A 252 5.47 7.61 17.67
N THR A 253 6.65 8.10 17.25
CA THR A 253 6.77 9.25 16.33
C THR A 253 6.66 8.83 14.87
N VAL A 254 6.57 9.82 13.99
CA VAL A 254 6.64 9.66 12.53
C VAL A 254 7.93 8.96 12.12
N ASP A 255 9.08 9.36 12.67
CA ASP A 255 10.39 8.74 12.39
C ASP A 255 10.43 7.24 12.75
N GLY A 256 9.68 6.82 13.78
CA GLY A 256 9.54 5.41 14.15
C GLY A 256 8.82 4.59 13.07
N ALA A 257 7.73 5.14 12.51
CA ALA A 257 7.01 4.53 11.40
C ALA A 257 7.79 4.58 10.09
N ASP A 258 8.45 5.70 9.79
CA ASP A 258 9.19 5.88 8.54
C ASP A 258 10.44 5.00 8.50
N SER A 259 11.18 4.88 9.62
CA SER A 259 12.30 3.95 9.72
C SER A 259 11.87 2.49 9.55
N ALA A 260 10.73 2.10 10.14
CA ALA A 260 10.13 0.77 9.96
C ALA A 260 9.73 0.51 8.49
N ALA A 261 9.03 1.46 7.86
CA ALA A 261 8.62 1.37 6.46
C ALA A 261 9.82 1.33 5.49
N ILE A 262 10.92 2.03 5.79
CA ILE A 262 12.18 1.93 5.04
C ILE A 262 12.80 0.55 5.21
N ALA A 263 12.83 0.00 6.43
CA ALA A 263 13.51 -1.26 6.72
C ALA A 263 12.92 -2.48 5.99
N ILE A 264 11.63 -2.47 5.67
CA ILE A 264 10.98 -3.57 4.93
C ILE A 264 11.19 -3.52 3.40
N THR A 265 11.73 -2.43 2.85
CA THR A 265 11.90 -2.27 1.39
C THR A 265 12.99 -3.17 0.80
N THR A 266 12.88 -3.45 -0.49
CA THR A 266 13.71 -4.40 -1.24
C THR A 266 14.14 -3.77 -2.57
N THR A 267 13.59 -4.21 -3.71
CA THR A 267 13.68 -3.55 -5.02
C THR A 267 12.70 -2.38 -5.17
N ASP A 268 11.97 -2.02 -4.11
CA ASP A 268 11.15 -0.81 -4.02
C ASP A 268 12.01 0.46 -4.23
N LEU A 269 11.54 1.42 -5.05
CA LEU A 269 12.22 2.71 -5.21
C LEU A 269 11.94 3.64 -4.02
N VAL A 270 10.75 3.51 -3.40
CA VAL A 270 10.29 4.33 -2.28
C VAL A 270 9.66 3.48 -1.15
N SER A 271 9.75 3.97 0.08
CA SER A 271 8.99 3.41 1.20
C SER A 271 7.51 3.78 1.09
N LYS A 272 6.62 2.87 1.49
CA LYS A 272 5.17 3.00 1.31
C LYS A 272 4.50 3.01 2.69
N SER A 273 3.99 4.17 3.10
CA SER A 273 3.44 4.43 4.43
C SER A 273 2.28 5.43 4.30
N VAL A 274 1.18 5.20 5.02
CA VAL A 274 0.00 6.09 5.02
C VAL A 274 -0.75 6.00 6.34
N ALA A 275 -1.37 7.09 6.78
CA ALA A 275 -2.34 7.07 7.86
C ALA A 275 -3.50 8.04 7.60
N VAL A 276 -4.66 7.68 8.15
CA VAL A 276 -5.93 8.39 8.01
C VAL A 276 -6.61 8.47 9.37
N GLU A 277 -7.16 9.63 9.70
CA GLU A 277 -8.12 9.85 10.79
C GLU A 277 -9.53 9.99 10.22
N THR A 278 -10.52 9.40 10.89
CA THR A 278 -11.94 9.49 10.52
C THR A 278 -12.81 9.44 11.79
N GLU A 279 -14.08 9.84 11.69
CA GLU A 279 -15.04 9.71 12.78
C GLU A 279 -15.76 8.36 12.72
N VAL A 280 -15.65 7.57 13.80
CA VAL A 280 -16.36 6.30 13.98
C VAL A 280 -17.25 6.43 15.22
N GLY A 281 -18.57 6.43 15.03
CA GLY A 281 -19.52 6.66 16.12
C GLY A 281 -19.36 8.02 16.82
N GLY A 282 -18.81 9.03 16.14
CA GLY A 282 -18.51 10.36 16.70
C GLY A 282 -17.20 10.43 17.50
N VAL A 283 -16.38 9.37 17.49
CA VAL A 283 -15.04 9.35 18.11
C VAL A 283 -13.97 9.36 17.00
N PRO A 284 -12.90 10.18 17.11
CA PRO A 284 -11.79 10.11 16.17
C PRO A 284 -11.05 8.77 16.31
N VAL A 285 -11.01 8.02 15.21
CA VAL A 285 -10.33 6.75 15.05
C VAL A 285 -9.31 6.87 13.93
N ARG A 286 -8.17 6.20 14.10
CA ARG A 286 -7.07 6.21 13.15
C ARG A 286 -6.85 4.84 12.56
N VAL A 287 -6.51 4.83 11.27
CA VAL A 287 -6.02 3.65 10.57
C VAL A 287 -4.69 4.04 9.92
N GLY A 288 -3.64 3.29 10.24
CA GLY A 288 -2.28 3.47 9.75
C GLY A 288 -1.80 2.22 9.03
N GLY A 289 -0.83 2.36 8.14
CA GLY A 289 -0.23 1.19 7.50
C GLY A 289 1.07 1.48 6.76
N MET A 290 1.81 0.41 6.51
CA MET A 290 3.01 0.38 5.68
C MET A 290 3.03 -0.89 4.83
N ALA A 291 3.66 -0.84 3.66
CA ALA A 291 3.81 -2.00 2.78
C ALA A 291 5.12 -1.98 1.97
N LYS A 292 5.46 -3.11 1.37
CA LYS A 292 6.58 -3.26 0.41
C LYS A 292 6.18 -4.16 -0.74
N GLY A 293 6.85 -4.01 -1.88
CA GLY A 293 6.58 -4.73 -3.11
C GLY A 293 6.79 -3.82 -4.33
N SER A 294 7.31 -4.39 -5.41
CA SER A 294 7.56 -3.72 -6.69
C SER A 294 7.75 -4.72 -7.84
N GLY A 295 8.37 -5.86 -7.59
CA GLY A 295 8.39 -7.03 -8.49
C GLY A 295 8.00 -8.31 -7.77
N MET A 296 7.64 -9.33 -8.54
CA MET A 296 6.87 -10.50 -8.11
C MET A 296 5.61 -10.03 -7.37
N ILE A 297 4.61 -9.53 -8.11
CA ILE A 297 3.35 -8.98 -7.58
C ILE A 297 2.16 -9.49 -8.40
N ASN A 298 1.49 -10.53 -7.92
CA ASN A 298 0.18 -10.97 -8.41
C ASN A 298 -0.65 -11.64 -7.29
N PRO A 299 -1.25 -10.84 -6.39
CA PRO A 299 -1.84 -11.29 -5.15
C PRO A 299 -3.09 -12.16 -5.33
N ASN A 300 -2.95 -13.44 -5.00
CA ASN A 300 -4.08 -14.31 -4.71
C ASN A 300 -4.03 -14.69 -3.23
N MET A 301 -4.55 -13.78 -2.39
CA MET A 301 -4.48 -13.67 -0.91
C MET A 301 -3.33 -12.83 -0.34
N ALA A 302 -2.28 -12.50 -1.10
CA ALA A 302 -1.41 -11.32 -1.00
C ALA A 302 -0.27 -11.47 -2.06
N THR A 303 0.38 -10.37 -2.48
CA THR A 303 1.74 -10.37 -3.07
C THR A 303 2.50 -9.10 -2.73
N MET A 304 3.21 -9.17 -1.60
CA MET A 304 3.80 -8.05 -0.84
C MET A 304 4.04 -8.48 0.63
N LEU A 305 4.67 -7.61 1.42
CA LEU A 305 4.42 -7.56 2.87
C LEU A 305 3.67 -6.27 3.23
N GLY A 306 2.77 -6.36 4.21
CA GLY A 306 1.98 -5.22 4.68
C GLY A 306 1.66 -5.31 6.16
N VAL A 307 1.75 -4.18 6.87
CA VAL A 307 1.26 -4.03 8.25
C VAL A 307 0.24 -2.91 8.29
N VAL A 308 -0.90 -3.17 8.94
CA VAL A 308 -1.94 -2.18 9.20
C VAL A 308 -2.21 -2.11 10.70
N THR A 309 -2.42 -0.91 11.22
CA THR A 309 -2.73 -0.66 12.62
C THR A 309 -3.99 0.20 12.73
N THR A 310 -4.78 0.01 13.78
CA THR A 310 -5.88 0.92 14.13
C THR A 310 -6.07 0.98 15.64
N ASP A 311 -6.60 2.09 16.14
CA ASP A 311 -6.99 2.23 17.54
C ASP A 311 -8.51 2.05 17.75
N ALA A 312 -9.26 1.65 16.73
CA ALA A 312 -10.67 1.28 16.85
C ALA A 312 -10.90 0.16 17.88
N GLY A 313 -11.93 0.32 18.72
CA GLY A 313 -12.46 -0.77 19.54
C GLY A 313 -13.25 -1.75 18.68
N ILE A 314 -12.72 -2.94 18.42
CA ILE A 314 -13.34 -3.94 17.54
C ILE A 314 -13.13 -5.37 18.05
N SER A 315 -14.14 -6.22 17.88
CA SER A 315 -14.05 -7.65 18.19
C SER A 315 -13.27 -8.42 17.11
N SER A 316 -12.52 -9.44 17.51
CA SER A 316 -11.58 -10.16 16.62
C SER A 316 -12.24 -10.76 15.38
N ASP A 317 -13.47 -11.30 15.47
CA ASP A 317 -14.15 -11.92 14.33
C ASP A 317 -14.61 -10.88 13.29
N VAL A 318 -15.07 -9.71 13.76
CA VAL A 318 -15.40 -8.58 12.90
C VAL A 318 -14.11 -8.04 12.27
N TRP A 319 -13.03 -7.89 13.03
CA TRP A 319 -11.74 -7.42 12.51
C TRP A 319 -11.18 -8.35 11.43
N LYS A 320 -11.17 -9.67 11.67
CA LYS A 320 -10.79 -10.69 10.66
C LYS A 320 -11.62 -10.56 9.39
N SER A 321 -12.92 -10.34 9.51
CA SER A 321 -13.83 -10.17 8.37
C SER A 321 -13.57 -8.86 7.60
N MET A 322 -13.38 -7.74 8.30
CA MET A 322 -13.12 -6.43 7.71
C MET A 322 -11.78 -6.39 6.96
N VAL A 323 -10.72 -6.91 7.59
CA VAL A 323 -9.39 -7.02 6.99
C VAL A 323 -9.42 -7.90 5.74
N ARG A 324 -10.13 -9.04 5.76
CA ARG A 324 -10.31 -9.86 4.56
C ARG A 324 -10.96 -9.08 3.42
N MET A 325 -12.09 -8.39 3.67
CA MET A 325 -12.77 -7.59 2.65
C MET A 325 -11.87 -6.47 2.10
N SER A 326 -11.10 -5.79 2.96
CA SER A 326 -10.17 -4.75 2.51
C SER A 326 -9.04 -5.33 1.66
N VAL A 327 -8.47 -6.48 2.04
CA VAL A 327 -7.45 -7.19 1.25
C VAL A 327 -8.02 -7.60 -0.12
N ASP A 328 -9.23 -8.17 -0.15
CA ASP A 328 -9.95 -8.55 -1.37
C ASP A 328 -10.24 -7.37 -2.32
N ARG A 329 -10.34 -6.15 -1.76
CA ARG A 329 -10.57 -4.87 -2.46
C ARG A 329 -9.31 -4.03 -2.76
N SER A 330 -8.12 -4.50 -2.37
CA SER A 330 -6.88 -3.71 -2.45
C SER A 330 -5.72 -4.56 -2.94
N PHE A 331 -5.04 -5.29 -2.05
CA PHE A 331 -3.88 -6.10 -2.38
C PHE A 331 -4.27 -7.21 -3.36
N ASN A 332 -5.38 -7.93 -3.17
CA ASN A 332 -5.88 -8.90 -4.16
C ASN A 332 -6.37 -8.29 -5.49
N GLN A 333 -6.16 -6.98 -5.69
CA GLN A 333 -6.51 -6.23 -6.90
C GLN A 333 -5.31 -5.49 -7.52
N ILE A 334 -4.06 -5.80 -7.15
CA ILE A 334 -2.86 -5.22 -7.79
C ILE A 334 -2.08 -6.25 -8.61
N THR A 335 -1.39 -5.84 -9.67
CA THR A 335 -0.61 -6.79 -10.48
C THR A 335 0.53 -6.09 -11.25
N VAL A 336 1.77 -6.54 -11.06
CA VAL A 336 2.94 -6.04 -11.79
C VAL A 336 3.31 -6.98 -12.93
N ASP A 337 3.45 -8.26 -12.66
CA ASP A 337 4.04 -9.24 -13.59
C ASP A 337 3.19 -10.50 -13.79
N GLY A 338 2.45 -10.93 -12.77
CA GLY A 338 1.65 -12.16 -12.81
C GLY A 338 2.11 -13.22 -11.81
N ASP A 339 3.22 -12.99 -11.12
CA ASP A 339 3.85 -13.96 -10.23
C ASP A 339 3.47 -13.73 -8.76
N THR A 340 2.86 -14.74 -8.15
CA THR A 340 2.48 -14.76 -6.71
C THR A 340 3.66 -15.27 -5.88
N SER A 341 4.19 -14.48 -4.95
CA SER A 341 5.36 -14.85 -4.13
C SER A 341 5.04 -15.93 -3.09
N THR A 342 6.12 -16.51 -2.55
CA THR A 342 6.14 -17.46 -1.45
C THR A 342 5.89 -16.81 -0.09
N ASN A 343 6.02 -15.49 -0.01
CA ASN A 343 6.22 -14.77 1.25
C ASN A 343 5.03 -13.93 1.72
N ASP A 344 3.93 -13.98 0.98
CA ASP A 344 2.99 -12.85 1.03
C ASP A 344 2.16 -12.83 2.29
N CYS A 345 2.07 -11.65 2.89
CA CYS A 345 1.55 -11.51 4.24
C CYS A 345 1.09 -10.06 4.53
N VAL A 346 -0.21 -9.87 4.74
CA VAL A 346 -0.79 -8.71 5.42
C VAL A 346 -1.05 -9.10 6.86
N LEU A 347 -0.54 -8.36 7.84
CA LEU A 347 -0.98 -8.47 9.24
C LEU A 347 -1.59 -7.15 9.72
N ALA A 348 -2.68 -7.24 10.47
CA ALA A 348 -3.49 -6.09 10.85
C ALA A 348 -3.82 -6.13 12.36
N LEU A 349 -3.46 -5.08 13.10
CA LEU A 349 -3.61 -4.98 14.56
C LEU A 349 -4.60 -3.87 14.96
N ALA A 350 -5.54 -4.17 15.85
CA ALA A 350 -6.46 -3.19 16.42
C ALA A 350 -6.30 -3.07 17.95
N SER A 351 -5.85 -1.91 18.45
CA SER A 351 -5.53 -1.72 19.87
C SER A 351 -6.73 -1.39 20.77
N GLY A 352 -7.83 -0.86 20.21
CA GLY A 352 -8.99 -0.40 20.98
C GLY A 352 -8.80 0.90 21.77
N LEU A 353 -7.65 1.57 21.66
CA LEU A 353 -7.27 2.71 22.50
C LEU A 353 -7.80 4.07 22.00
N SER A 354 -8.58 4.11 20.91
CA SER A 354 -9.26 5.33 20.42
C SER A 354 -10.19 5.92 21.49
N GLY A 355 -10.86 5.06 22.25
CA GLY A 355 -12.03 5.39 23.06
C GLY A 355 -13.37 5.19 22.33
N SER A 356 -13.36 4.57 21.13
CA SER A 356 -14.60 4.23 20.42
C SER A 356 -15.38 3.11 21.13
N ASN A 357 -16.68 3.04 20.88
CA ASN A 357 -17.48 1.87 21.26
C ASN A 357 -16.96 0.60 20.57
N LEU A 358 -17.21 -0.56 21.19
CA LEU A 358 -16.80 -1.87 20.65
C LEU A 358 -17.66 -2.26 19.44
N ILE A 359 -17.03 -2.34 18.27
CA ILE A 359 -17.65 -2.83 17.04
C ILE A 359 -17.74 -4.36 17.10
N SER A 360 -18.98 -4.86 17.19
CA SER A 360 -19.33 -6.29 17.34
C SER A 360 -20.21 -6.82 16.21
N SER A 361 -20.51 -6.02 15.18
CA SER A 361 -21.29 -6.43 14.01
C SER A 361 -20.89 -5.63 12.77
N LEU A 362 -20.65 -6.33 11.66
CA LEU A 362 -20.39 -5.72 10.34
C LEU A 362 -21.54 -4.84 9.82
N LYS A 363 -22.74 -4.95 10.42
CA LYS A 363 -23.93 -4.20 10.02
C LYS A 363 -24.12 -2.87 10.76
N SER A 364 -23.21 -2.50 11.67
CA SER A 364 -23.30 -1.23 12.39
C SER A 364 -22.75 -0.07 11.54
N ASN A 365 -23.21 1.15 11.80
CA ASN A 365 -22.71 2.33 11.07
C ASN A 365 -21.22 2.57 11.34
N GLU A 366 -20.76 2.26 12.55
CA GLU A 366 -19.37 2.31 12.98
C GLU A 366 -18.49 1.31 12.19
N ALA A 367 -19.01 0.10 11.93
CA ALA A 367 -18.33 -0.88 11.09
C ALA A 367 -18.19 -0.38 9.65
N LEU A 368 -19.23 0.24 9.07
CA LEU A 368 -19.19 0.82 7.73
C LEU A 368 -18.22 2.00 7.63
N GLN A 369 -18.21 2.88 8.64
CA GLN A 369 -17.25 3.99 8.77
C GLN A 369 -15.80 3.50 8.81
N LEU A 370 -15.52 2.51 9.67
CA LEU A 370 -14.18 1.93 9.79
C LEU A 370 -13.78 1.14 8.53
N GLN A 371 -14.71 0.42 7.88
CA GLN A 371 -14.44 -0.32 6.64
C GLN A 371 -14.00 0.63 5.53
N ALA A 372 -14.71 1.76 5.34
CA ALA A 372 -14.36 2.74 4.32
C ALA A 372 -12.99 3.41 4.58
N CYS A 373 -12.56 3.50 5.84
CA CYS A 373 -11.22 3.98 6.20
C CYS A 373 -10.14 2.92 5.93
N LEU A 374 -10.41 1.66 6.31
CA LEU A 374 -9.53 0.52 6.10
C LEU A 374 -9.31 0.24 4.61
N ASP A 375 -10.39 0.24 3.82
CA ASP A 375 -10.36 0.12 2.36
C ASP A 375 -9.51 1.24 1.74
N ALA A 376 -9.67 2.49 2.19
CA ALA A 376 -8.89 3.63 1.68
C ALA A 376 -7.39 3.53 2.01
N VAL A 377 -7.03 3.09 3.21
CA VAL A 377 -5.62 2.88 3.62
C VAL A 377 -4.99 1.74 2.82
N MET A 378 -5.65 0.58 2.75
CA MET A 378 -5.10 -0.58 2.04
C MET A 378 -5.06 -0.35 0.53
N GLN A 379 -6.09 0.25 -0.08
CA GLN A 379 -6.04 0.65 -1.50
C GLN A 379 -4.95 1.69 -1.78
N GLY A 380 -4.70 2.62 -0.86
CA GLY A 380 -3.59 3.58 -0.98
C GLY A 380 -2.24 2.86 -1.08
N LEU A 381 -1.96 1.97 -0.13
CA LEU A 381 -0.72 1.16 -0.11
C LEU A 381 -0.60 0.25 -1.33
N ALA A 382 -1.70 -0.40 -1.71
CA ALA A 382 -1.75 -1.28 -2.88
C ALA A 382 -1.45 -0.51 -4.18
N LYS A 383 -2.07 0.66 -4.39
CA LYS A 383 -1.73 1.56 -5.51
C LYS A 383 -0.27 1.99 -5.49
N SER A 384 0.29 2.30 -4.32
CA SER A 384 1.72 2.63 -4.20
C SER A 384 2.63 1.47 -4.62
N ILE A 385 2.26 0.21 -4.37
CA ILE A 385 3.01 -0.97 -4.87
C ILE A 385 2.96 -1.04 -6.40
N ALA A 386 1.76 -0.93 -7.00
CA ALA A 386 1.61 -0.98 -8.46
C ALA A 386 2.27 0.23 -9.18
N TRP A 387 2.23 1.40 -8.57
CA TRP A 387 2.87 2.63 -9.05
C TRP A 387 4.40 2.52 -9.03
N ASP A 388 4.95 1.87 -8.00
CA ASP A 388 6.38 1.59 -7.79
C ASP A 388 6.81 0.25 -8.43
N GLY A 389 6.05 -0.26 -9.40
CA GLY A 389 6.35 -1.53 -10.07
C GLY A 389 7.72 -1.50 -10.76
N GLU A 390 8.42 -2.63 -10.80
CA GLU A 390 9.76 -2.71 -11.39
C GLU A 390 9.75 -2.28 -12.87
N GLY A 391 10.45 -1.18 -13.17
CA GLY A 391 10.48 -0.57 -14.50
C GLY A 391 9.18 0.11 -14.94
N ALA A 392 8.18 0.26 -14.07
CA ALA A 392 6.94 0.98 -14.38
C ALA A 392 7.21 2.43 -14.79
N THR A 393 6.40 2.96 -15.72
CA THR A 393 6.40 4.40 -16.05
C THR A 393 5.05 5.06 -15.80
N CYS A 394 3.99 4.30 -15.54
CA CYS A 394 2.73 4.81 -15.02
C CYS A 394 1.93 3.75 -14.26
N LEU A 395 1.06 4.20 -13.36
CA LEU A 395 0.01 3.39 -12.77
C LEU A 395 -1.13 3.21 -13.78
N ILE A 396 -1.69 2.01 -13.87
CA ILE A 396 -2.95 1.69 -14.55
C ILE A 396 -4.01 1.50 -13.45
N GLU A 397 -5.14 2.21 -13.53
CA GLU A 397 -6.34 1.95 -12.72
C GLU A 397 -7.47 1.50 -13.65
N VAL A 398 -7.90 0.24 -13.53
CA VAL A 398 -9.07 -0.30 -14.21
C VAL A 398 -10.27 -0.20 -13.27
N SER A 399 -11.37 0.37 -13.76
CA SER A 399 -12.65 0.42 -13.06
C SER A 399 -13.74 -0.25 -13.89
N VAL A 400 -14.41 -1.24 -13.32
CA VAL A 400 -15.49 -2.00 -13.96
C VAL A 400 -16.81 -1.72 -13.24
N ILE A 401 -17.89 -1.54 -14.01
CA ILE A 401 -19.27 -1.42 -13.52
C ILE A 401 -20.23 -2.29 -14.33
N GLY A 402 -21.43 -2.52 -13.82
CA GLY A 402 -22.52 -3.17 -14.55
C GLY A 402 -22.54 -4.70 -14.46
N ALA A 403 -21.60 -5.29 -13.72
CA ALA A 403 -21.58 -6.73 -13.45
C ALA A 403 -22.67 -7.14 -12.43
N THR A 404 -22.91 -8.43 -12.28
CA THR A 404 -23.88 -8.98 -11.30
C THR A 404 -23.48 -8.73 -9.86
N GLY A 405 -22.18 -8.66 -9.57
CA GLY A 405 -21.64 -8.50 -8.22
C GLY A 405 -20.24 -7.89 -8.21
N GLU A 406 -19.77 -7.52 -7.02
CA GLU A 406 -18.45 -6.93 -6.78
C GLU A 406 -17.32 -7.88 -7.23
N THR A 407 -17.44 -9.17 -6.92
CA THR A 407 -16.44 -10.20 -7.28
C THR A 407 -16.29 -10.37 -8.79
N GLU A 408 -17.38 -10.33 -9.55
CA GLU A 408 -17.36 -10.41 -11.02
C GLU A 408 -16.71 -9.17 -11.64
N ALA A 409 -17.06 -7.97 -11.15
CA ALA A 409 -16.45 -6.73 -11.62
C ALA A 409 -14.95 -6.68 -11.30
N ALA A 410 -14.55 -7.10 -10.10
CA ALA A 410 -13.16 -7.18 -9.67
C ALA A 410 -12.34 -8.15 -10.54
N LYS A 411 -12.87 -9.35 -10.84
CA LYS A 411 -12.23 -10.31 -11.77
C LYS A 411 -11.97 -9.71 -13.15
N ILE A 412 -12.95 -9.00 -13.72
CA ILE A 412 -12.78 -8.31 -15.02
C ILE A 412 -11.71 -7.21 -14.89
N ALA A 413 -11.72 -6.42 -13.82
CA ALA A 413 -10.77 -5.34 -13.62
C ALA A 413 -9.33 -5.89 -13.55
N HIS A 414 -9.13 -6.94 -12.74
CA HIS A 414 -7.85 -7.62 -12.58
C HIS A 414 -7.39 -8.24 -13.89
N SER A 415 -8.26 -8.91 -14.64
CA SER A 415 -7.95 -9.51 -15.96
C SER A 415 -7.38 -8.49 -16.95
N VAL A 416 -7.92 -7.27 -16.97
CA VAL A 416 -7.41 -6.16 -17.80
C VAL A 416 -6.07 -5.64 -17.26
N ALA A 417 -5.93 -5.46 -15.95
CA ALA A 417 -4.71 -4.97 -15.32
C ALA A 417 -3.52 -5.94 -15.48
N SER A 418 -3.75 -7.25 -15.42
CA SER A 418 -2.73 -8.30 -15.61
C SER A 418 -2.33 -8.53 -17.07
N SER A 419 -3.11 -8.04 -18.04
CA SER A 419 -2.89 -8.37 -19.45
C SER A 419 -1.59 -7.79 -19.99
N SER A 420 -0.57 -8.63 -20.24
CA SER A 420 0.73 -8.20 -20.80
C SER A 420 0.57 -7.41 -22.10
N LEU A 421 -0.44 -7.72 -22.91
CA LEU A 421 -0.77 -6.96 -24.11
C LEU A 421 -1.31 -5.56 -23.80
N VAL A 422 -2.21 -5.40 -22.82
CA VAL A 422 -2.68 -4.08 -22.37
C VAL A 422 -1.51 -3.30 -21.79
N LYS A 423 -0.76 -3.88 -20.84
CA LYS A 423 0.41 -3.27 -20.19
C LYS A 423 1.45 -2.78 -21.22
N ALA A 424 1.75 -3.57 -22.25
CA ALA A 424 2.65 -3.17 -23.33
C ALA A 424 2.06 -2.11 -24.28
N ALA A 425 0.74 -2.09 -24.50
CA ALA A 425 0.08 -1.03 -25.27
C ALA A 425 0.12 0.31 -24.53
N ILE A 426 -0.11 0.30 -23.20
CA ILE A 426 0.02 1.49 -22.36
C ILE A 426 1.47 2.00 -22.36
N TYR A 427 2.47 1.13 -22.26
CA TYR A 427 3.89 1.52 -22.40
C TYR A 427 4.18 2.15 -23.77
N GLY A 428 3.73 1.51 -24.85
CA GLY A 428 3.85 2.01 -26.23
C GLY A 428 2.99 3.24 -26.56
N ARG A 429 2.22 3.75 -25.59
CA ARG A 429 1.26 4.88 -25.74
C ARG A 429 0.21 4.64 -26.84
N ASP A 430 -0.17 3.38 -27.05
CA ASP A 430 -1.19 2.95 -28.03
C ASP A 430 -2.56 2.77 -27.35
N PRO A 431 -3.60 3.56 -27.72
CA PRO A 431 -4.95 3.47 -27.15
C PRO A 431 -5.72 2.24 -27.67
N ASN A 432 -5.22 1.05 -27.33
CA ASN A 432 -5.61 -0.20 -27.94
C ASN A 432 -6.83 -0.85 -27.25
N TRP A 433 -8.02 -0.36 -27.55
CA TRP A 433 -9.29 -0.92 -27.06
C TRP A 433 -9.46 -2.41 -27.38
N GLY A 434 -8.88 -2.91 -28.47
CA GLY A 434 -8.99 -4.33 -28.86
C GLY A 434 -8.31 -5.25 -27.85
N ARG A 435 -7.15 -4.85 -27.33
CA ARG A 435 -6.45 -5.58 -26.25
C ARG A 435 -7.23 -5.52 -24.93
N ILE A 436 -7.85 -4.38 -24.62
CA ILE A 436 -8.70 -4.22 -23.43
C ILE A 436 -9.94 -5.12 -23.54
N ALA A 437 -10.66 -5.07 -24.67
CA ALA A 437 -11.84 -5.89 -24.93
C ALA A 437 -11.52 -7.40 -24.90
N CYS A 438 -10.37 -7.81 -25.43
CA CYS A 438 -9.86 -9.17 -25.32
C CYS A 438 -9.71 -9.60 -23.84
N ALA A 439 -9.09 -8.75 -23.01
CA ALA A 439 -8.88 -9.03 -21.59
C ALA A 439 -10.16 -9.03 -20.74
N VAL A 440 -11.16 -8.24 -21.11
CA VAL A 440 -12.52 -8.35 -20.56
C VAL A 440 -13.16 -9.68 -20.98
N GLY A 441 -13.04 -10.05 -22.27
CA GLY A 441 -13.63 -11.27 -22.83
C GLY A 441 -13.08 -12.59 -22.27
N TYR A 442 -11.79 -12.65 -21.90
CA TYR A 442 -11.21 -13.85 -21.29
C TYR A 442 -11.28 -13.88 -19.75
N ALA A 443 -11.90 -12.89 -19.09
CA ALA A 443 -11.92 -12.77 -17.62
C ALA A 443 -12.71 -13.86 -16.87
N GLY A 444 -13.35 -14.81 -17.57
CA GLY A 444 -14.14 -15.88 -16.96
C GLY A 444 -15.47 -15.41 -16.34
N VAL A 445 -15.97 -14.25 -16.76
CA VAL A 445 -17.25 -13.67 -16.31
C VAL A 445 -18.18 -13.51 -17.51
N HIS A 446 -19.44 -13.90 -17.36
CA HIS A 446 -20.44 -13.80 -18.43
C HIS A 446 -21.12 -12.43 -18.45
N PHE A 447 -21.23 -11.85 -19.66
CA PHE A 447 -21.97 -10.62 -19.98
C PHE A 447 -22.39 -10.66 -21.46
N ASP A 448 -23.34 -9.82 -21.89
CA ASP A 448 -23.65 -9.65 -23.32
C ASP A 448 -22.63 -8.70 -23.95
N LEU A 449 -22.04 -9.09 -25.09
CA LEU A 449 -21.10 -8.22 -25.82
C LEU A 449 -21.73 -6.86 -26.18
N ASN A 450 -23.05 -6.80 -26.39
CA ASN A 450 -23.79 -5.57 -26.68
C ASN A 450 -23.93 -4.63 -25.48
N ASP A 451 -23.57 -5.06 -24.27
CA ASP A 451 -23.46 -4.20 -23.08
C ASP A 451 -22.03 -3.65 -22.88
N LEU A 452 -21.04 -4.13 -23.64
CA LEU A 452 -19.64 -3.73 -23.46
C LEU A 452 -19.40 -2.27 -23.88
N MET A 453 -18.89 -1.48 -22.92
CA MET A 453 -18.38 -0.13 -23.15
C MET A 453 -16.96 -0.03 -22.61
N ILE A 454 -16.06 0.67 -23.33
CA ILE A 454 -14.68 0.92 -22.90
C ILE A 454 -14.33 2.39 -23.15
N SER A 455 -13.77 3.04 -22.13
CA SER A 455 -13.19 4.39 -22.22
C SER A 455 -11.77 4.41 -21.64
N LEU A 456 -10.95 5.33 -22.15
CA LEU A 456 -9.60 5.61 -21.69
C LEU A 456 -9.56 7.06 -21.20
N GLY A 457 -9.50 7.26 -19.89
CA GLY A 457 -9.93 8.52 -19.28
C GLY A 457 -11.35 8.89 -19.74
N ASP A 458 -11.54 10.13 -20.16
CA ASP A 458 -12.81 10.64 -20.71
C ASP A 458 -13.02 10.30 -22.20
N ILE A 459 -12.13 9.52 -22.83
CA ILE A 459 -12.17 9.22 -24.27
C ILE A 459 -12.89 7.88 -24.49
N PRO A 460 -14.12 7.87 -25.02
CA PRO A 460 -14.83 6.62 -25.30
C PRO A 460 -14.24 5.93 -26.54
N LEU A 461 -13.89 4.65 -26.40
CA LEU A 461 -13.26 3.85 -27.46
C LEU A 461 -14.19 2.76 -28.01
N MET A 462 -15.11 2.24 -27.19
CA MET A 462 -16.07 1.20 -27.56
C MET A 462 -17.41 1.44 -26.87
N ARG A 463 -18.51 1.15 -27.57
CA ARG A 463 -19.87 1.15 -27.03
C ARG A 463 -20.69 0.08 -27.74
N ASN A 464 -21.55 -0.61 -26.99
CA ASN A 464 -22.37 -1.72 -27.45
C ASN A 464 -21.54 -2.82 -28.15
N GLY A 465 -20.36 -3.13 -27.62
CA GLY A 465 -19.43 -4.10 -28.21
C GLY A 465 -18.79 -3.69 -29.55
N GLN A 466 -19.06 -2.46 -30.04
CA GLN A 466 -18.55 -1.95 -31.31
C GLN A 466 -17.55 -0.80 -31.09
N PRO A 467 -16.46 -0.72 -31.88
CA PRO A 467 -15.51 0.38 -31.77
C PRO A 467 -16.14 1.71 -32.21
N LEU A 468 -15.79 2.78 -31.51
CA LEU A 468 -16.20 4.14 -31.85
C LEU A 468 -15.12 4.84 -32.68
N PRO A 469 -15.48 5.82 -33.53
CA PRO A 469 -14.50 6.76 -34.06
C PRO A 469 -14.01 7.67 -32.92
N PHE A 470 -12.69 7.70 -32.70
CA PHE A 470 -12.05 8.58 -31.72
C PHE A 470 -10.77 9.19 -32.30
N ASP A 471 -10.34 10.32 -31.73
CA ASP A 471 -9.06 10.95 -32.08
C ASP A 471 -7.90 10.18 -31.42
N ARG A 472 -7.13 9.46 -32.24
CA ARG A 472 -6.02 8.63 -31.78
C ARG A 472 -4.85 9.44 -31.25
N ASP A 473 -4.63 10.66 -31.76
CA ASP A 473 -3.53 11.52 -31.32
C ASP A 473 -3.84 12.12 -29.94
N ILE A 474 -5.10 12.50 -29.68
CA ILE A 474 -5.56 12.91 -28.34
C ILE A 474 -5.42 11.74 -27.34
N ALA A 475 -5.84 10.53 -27.72
CA ALA A 475 -5.75 9.36 -26.84
C ALA A 475 -4.30 8.91 -26.58
N SER A 476 -3.43 8.95 -27.59
CA SER A 476 -1.99 8.67 -27.43
C SER A 476 -1.30 9.76 -26.62
N LYS A 477 -1.75 11.03 -26.72
CA LYS A 477 -1.26 12.14 -25.90
C LYS A 477 -1.67 11.98 -24.43
N TYR A 478 -2.88 11.51 -24.14
CA TYR A 478 -3.31 11.19 -22.77
C TYR A 478 -2.38 10.13 -22.14
N LEU A 479 -2.13 9.03 -22.84
CA LEU A 479 -1.20 7.98 -22.39
C LEU A 479 0.23 8.52 -22.20
N ARG A 480 0.70 9.35 -23.13
CA ARG A 480 2.01 9.99 -23.07
C ARG A 480 2.17 10.86 -21.82
N VAL A 481 1.21 11.73 -21.54
CA VAL A 481 1.23 12.59 -20.35
C VAL A 481 1.26 11.76 -19.06
N ALA A 482 0.49 10.68 -18.99
CA ALA A 482 0.53 9.78 -17.83
C ALA A 482 1.91 9.12 -17.66
N GLY A 483 2.50 8.60 -18.74
CA GLY A 483 3.83 7.97 -18.71
C GLY A 483 5.00 8.94 -18.45
N GLU A 484 4.93 10.17 -18.95
CA GLU A 484 5.98 11.20 -18.76
C GLU A 484 5.94 11.84 -17.37
N SER A 485 4.81 11.73 -16.65
CA SER A 485 4.63 12.27 -15.29
C SER A 485 4.64 11.23 -14.18
N HIS A 486 4.87 9.94 -14.52
CA HIS A 486 4.63 8.80 -13.63
C HIS A 486 3.22 8.84 -13.00
N GLY A 487 2.25 9.27 -13.80
CA GLY A 487 0.85 9.49 -13.41
C GLY A 487 0.00 8.22 -13.49
N THR A 488 -1.30 8.40 -13.70
CA THR A 488 -2.28 7.31 -13.76
C THR A 488 -3.04 7.29 -15.09
N VAL A 489 -3.07 6.13 -15.72
CA VAL A 489 -3.93 5.78 -16.86
C VAL A 489 -5.20 5.14 -16.32
N HIS A 490 -6.34 5.78 -16.54
CA HIS A 490 -7.65 5.27 -16.14
C HIS A 490 -8.30 4.52 -17.30
N ILE A 491 -8.68 3.26 -17.06
CA ILE A 491 -9.45 2.45 -18.00
C ILE A 491 -10.83 2.20 -17.37
N TYR A 492 -11.89 2.64 -18.04
CA TYR A 492 -13.26 2.42 -17.59
C TYR A 492 -13.93 1.37 -18.47
N VAL A 493 -14.56 0.39 -17.84
CA VAL A 493 -15.30 -0.68 -18.51
C VAL A 493 -16.72 -0.76 -17.93
N SER A 494 -17.72 -0.88 -18.79
CA SER A 494 -19.06 -1.32 -18.40
C SER A 494 -19.38 -2.63 -19.11
N VAL A 495 -19.99 -3.58 -18.40
CA VAL A 495 -20.38 -4.90 -18.92
C VAL A 495 -21.87 -5.21 -18.71
N GLY A 496 -22.69 -4.19 -18.44
CA GLY A 496 -24.11 -4.38 -18.16
C GLY A 496 -24.71 -3.27 -17.31
N ASN A 497 -25.84 -3.58 -16.68
CA ASN A 497 -26.62 -2.68 -15.84
C ASN A 497 -26.77 -3.17 -14.38
N GLY A 498 -26.02 -4.20 -13.99
CA GLY A 498 -26.00 -4.72 -12.62
C GLY A 498 -25.32 -3.78 -11.62
N GLU A 499 -25.56 -4.02 -10.33
CA GLU A 499 -25.06 -3.19 -9.23
C GLU A 499 -23.57 -3.46 -8.91
N GLY A 500 -22.99 -4.52 -9.49
CA GLY A 500 -21.59 -4.89 -9.31
C GLY A 500 -20.63 -3.87 -9.88
N SER A 501 -19.69 -3.43 -9.05
CA SER A 501 -18.55 -2.60 -9.43
C SER A 501 -17.27 -3.09 -8.76
N GLY A 502 -16.13 -2.82 -9.38
CA GLY A 502 -14.84 -3.32 -8.93
C GLY A 502 -13.69 -2.54 -9.54
N LYS A 503 -12.54 -2.57 -8.88
CA LYS A 503 -11.32 -1.91 -9.35
C LYS A 503 -10.13 -2.84 -9.23
N ALA A 504 -9.17 -2.64 -10.13
CA ALA A 504 -7.84 -3.24 -10.04
C ALA A 504 -6.78 -2.27 -10.58
N TRP A 505 -5.54 -2.55 -10.21
CA TRP A 505 -4.40 -1.70 -10.50
C TRP A 505 -3.21 -2.50 -11.00
N GLY A 506 -2.38 -1.86 -11.81
CA GLY A 506 -1.10 -2.42 -12.22
C GLY A 506 -0.20 -1.33 -12.77
N CYS A 507 0.89 -1.72 -13.40
CA CYS A 507 1.77 -0.82 -14.16
C CYS A 507 1.76 -1.16 -15.64
N ASP A 508 2.35 -0.29 -16.47
CA ASP A 508 2.72 -0.65 -17.83
C ASP A 508 3.96 -1.58 -17.88
N LEU A 509 4.15 -2.30 -18.99
CA LEU A 509 5.23 -3.28 -19.15
C LEU A 509 6.34 -2.69 -20.04
N SER A 510 7.44 -2.30 -19.40
CA SER A 510 8.58 -1.62 -20.05
C SER A 510 9.73 -2.57 -20.39
N TYR A 511 10.75 -2.03 -21.06
CA TYR A 511 12.02 -2.75 -21.25
C TYR A 511 12.83 -2.85 -19.95
N ASP A 512 12.69 -1.89 -19.04
CA ASP A 512 13.43 -1.90 -17.76
C ASP A 512 12.95 -3.01 -16.83
N TYR A 513 11.67 -3.40 -16.87
CA TYR A 513 11.20 -4.60 -16.18
C TYR A 513 12.01 -5.84 -16.59
N VAL A 514 12.16 -6.06 -17.90
CA VAL A 514 12.93 -7.20 -18.45
C VAL A 514 14.39 -7.10 -18.06
N LYS A 515 14.97 -5.89 -18.12
CA LYS A 515 16.37 -5.66 -17.73
C LYS A 515 16.61 -6.00 -16.26
N ILE A 516 15.81 -5.44 -15.35
CA ILE A 516 15.88 -5.68 -13.90
C ILE A 516 15.73 -7.17 -13.58
N ASN A 517 14.87 -7.90 -14.28
CA ASN A 517 14.61 -9.31 -14.01
C ASN A 517 15.54 -10.29 -14.77
N ALA A 518 16.35 -9.79 -15.72
CA ALA A 518 17.35 -10.60 -16.43
C ALA A 518 18.78 -10.40 -15.88
N GLU A 519 19.08 -9.24 -15.28
CA GLU A 519 20.42 -8.91 -14.77
C GLU A 519 20.60 -9.24 -13.26
N TYR A 520 19.52 -9.54 -12.53
CA TYR A 520 19.50 -9.76 -11.08
C TYR A 520 18.92 -11.14 -10.73
N THR A 521 19.54 -11.87 -9.79
CA THR A 521 19.15 -13.26 -9.40
C THR A 521 18.55 -13.27 -7.99
N THR A 522 17.62 -14.17 -7.65
CA THR A 522 16.97 -14.24 -6.32
C THR A 522 17.54 -15.39 -5.48
#